data_AF-A0A1D9LD73-F1
#
_entry.id   AF-A0A1D9LD73-F1
#
_cell.length_a   1.000
_cell.length_b   1.000
_cell.length_c   1.000
_cell.angle_alpha   90.00
_cell.angle_beta   90.00
_cell.angle_gamma   90.00
#
_symmetry.space_group_name_H-M   'P 1'
#
loop_
_entity.id
_entity.type
_entity.pdbx_description
1 polymer ?
#
loop_
_entity_poly.entity_id
_entity_poly.type
_entity_poly.pdbx_seq_one_letter_code
_entity_poly.pdbx_strand_id
1 'polypeptide(L)'
;MMKPAISCLSVLLICLGAASVHAAHETQDPALRQRAADALARLAPLPLAKGSLPQPLVEINRESADRRWVIGSATQPLPTMTGVDADQVPLSRLFLARQTDQGWQLALEGEDSFAALLEAAPDDWLSADERRAWRSQTVRAKRLAPDATGLGLPWQEGAAWSMTGGPHGYSGESQPYDSIDFAGGDGRVLAPQAGVIYKSCLRNGSGLVKLVHDNGYSSTYYHMINLNTVADGQRVAKGAYLGKTGNGLPCGGSTTGPHVHFSLIHQGKAEPVNRKWLGGWQFFSGSRAYQGYAARDGGRVNVGGRLTHYRGGGDPAPTPGGASGIATPRGGDGYVNLRGGPSLSAEIVGSAARGEQVPLQCHARGEAVDGVWGRTDIWNRTAAGHWISDGFIDTGSNAPVVPQCPSSARPW
;
A
#
# COMPACT_ATOMS: atom_id res chain seq x y z
N MET A 1 -33.47 28.97 67.14
CA MET A 1 -33.67 27.78 66.28
C MET A 1 -33.10 28.09 64.90
N MET A 2 -31.92 27.56 64.58
CA MET A 2 -31.38 27.31 63.23
C MET A 2 -29.91 26.89 63.40
N LYS A 3 -29.59 25.63 63.09
CA LYS A 3 -28.22 25.10 62.92
C LYS A 3 -28.00 24.90 61.42
N PRO A 4 -26.81 25.19 60.87
CA PRO A 4 -26.52 24.94 59.46
C PRO A 4 -26.12 23.48 59.24
N ALA A 5 -26.54 22.91 58.11
CA ALA A 5 -26.14 21.59 57.64
C ALA A 5 -24.78 21.70 56.91
N ILE A 6 -23.81 20.89 57.35
CA ILE A 6 -22.54 20.68 56.65
C ILE A 6 -22.72 19.41 55.82
N SER A 7 -22.63 19.55 54.49
CA SER A 7 -22.72 18.43 53.55
C SER A 7 -21.30 17.90 53.27
N CYS A 8 -21.04 16.64 53.64
CA CYS A 8 -19.81 15.93 53.31
C CYS A 8 -19.76 15.65 51.79
N LEU A 9 -18.74 16.16 51.10
CA LEU A 9 -18.44 15.81 49.72
C LEU A 9 -17.33 14.74 49.73
N SER A 10 -17.69 13.49 49.42
CA SER A 10 -16.73 12.41 49.21
C SER A 10 -16.12 12.54 47.82
N VAL A 11 -14.84 12.90 47.75
CA VAL A 11 -14.07 12.89 46.49
C VAL A 11 -13.61 11.46 46.23
N LEU A 12 -14.20 10.82 45.22
CA LEU A 12 -13.75 9.55 44.68
C LEU A 12 -12.52 9.82 43.79
N LEU A 13 -11.32 9.49 44.28
CA LEU A 13 -10.08 9.58 43.50
C LEU A 13 -10.04 8.40 42.51
N ILE A 14 -10.37 8.65 41.24
CA ILE A 14 -10.15 7.68 40.17
C ILE A 14 -8.67 7.74 39.81
N CYS A 15 -7.89 6.75 40.27
CA CYS A 15 -6.54 6.52 39.79
C CYS A 15 -6.60 6.03 38.33
N LEU A 16 -6.59 6.95 37.36
CA LEU A 16 -6.18 6.62 36.01
C LEU A 16 -4.68 6.33 36.05
N GLY A 17 -4.32 5.05 35.91
CA GLY A 17 -2.95 4.66 35.60
C GLY A 17 -2.55 5.33 34.29
N ALA A 18 -1.64 6.31 34.39
CA ALA A 18 -1.01 6.88 33.21
C ALA A 18 -0.17 5.77 32.56
N ALA A 19 -0.70 5.16 31.50
CA ALA A 19 0.12 4.40 30.58
C ALA A 19 1.11 5.39 29.98
N SER A 20 2.35 5.37 30.48
CA SER A 20 3.45 6.17 29.96
C SER A 20 3.56 5.90 28.46
N VAL A 21 3.25 6.90 27.65
CA VAL A 21 3.45 6.87 26.19
C VAL A 21 4.95 6.80 25.95
N HIS A 22 5.50 5.59 25.92
CA HIS A 22 6.89 5.39 25.54
C HIS A 22 6.96 5.47 24.01
N ALA A 23 7.63 6.51 23.52
CA ALA A 23 8.08 6.52 22.14
C ALA A 23 9.13 5.43 21.94
N ALA A 24 9.24 4.92 20.71
CA ALA A 24 10.30 4.00 20.34
C ALA A 24 11.67 4.57 20.74
N HIS A 25 12.52 3.73 21.35
CA HIS A 25 13.86 4.12 21.79
C HIS A 25 14.89 3.09 21.37
N GLU A 26 16.12 3.52 21.11
CA GLU A 26 17.19 2.60 20.70
C GLU A 26 17.51 1.61 21.84
N THR A 27 17.57 0.31 21.49
CA THR A 27 17.89 -0.72 22.47
C THR A 27 19.30 -0.54 23.02
N GLN A 28 19.48 -0.81 24.31
CA GLN A 28 20.79 -0.88 24.95
C GLN A 28 21.30 -2.33 25.05
N ASP A 29 20.47 -3.33 24.71
CA ASP A 29 20.86 -4.74 24.72
C ASP A 29 21.67 -5.08 23.44
N PRO A 30 22.98 -5.41 23.56
CA PRO A 30 23.82 -5.69 22.42
C PRO A 30 23.43 -6.99 21.69
N ALA A 31 22.90 -7.99 22.40
CA ALA A 31 22.48 -9.26 21.81
C ALA A 31 21.20 -9.08 20.98
N LEU A 32 20.22 -8.31 21.50
CA LEU A 32 19.03 -7.96 20.74
C LEU A 32 19.39 -7.13 19.51
N ARG A 33 20.27 -6.13 19.67
CA ARG A 33 20.75 -5.29 18.57
C ARG A 33 21.38 -6.14 17.46
N GLN A 34 22.32 -7.02 17.81
CA GLN A 34 22.99 -7.89 16.85
C GLN A 34 22.00 -8.81 16.13
N ARG A 35 21.11 -9.47 16.87
CA ARG A 35 20.13 -10.40 16.31
C ARG A 35 19.19 -9.71 15.32
N ALA A 36 18.70 -8.52 15.66
CA ALA A 36 17.82 -7.72 14.80
C ALA A 36 18.56 -7.18 13.56
N ALA A 37 19.80 -6.71 13.73
CA ALA A 37 20.65 -6.27 12.63
C ALA A 37 20.95 -7.40 11.63
N ASP A 38 21.31 -8.59 12.13
CA ASP A 38 21.54 -9.78 11.31
C ASP A 38 20.26 -10.22 10.58
N ALA A 39 19.10 -10.03 11.21
CA ALA A 39 17.82 -10.30 10.58
C ALA A 39 17.53 -9.35 9.42
N LEU A 40 17.71 -8.05 9.65
CA LEU A 40 17.47 -7.04 8.64
C LEU A 40 18.44 -7.16 7.45
N ALA A 41 19.70 -7.51 7.70
CA ALA A 41 20.71 -7.71 6.67
C ALA A 41 20.34 -8.79 5.65
N ARG A 42 19.47 -9.76 6.01
CA ARG A 42 18.95 -10.77 5.07
C ARG A 42 17.91 -10.22 4.10
N LEU A 43 17.29 -9.09 4.42
CA LEU A 43 16.26 -8.44 3.62
C LEU A 43 16.78 -7.24 2.83
N ALA A 44 17.85 -6.60 3.33
CA ALA A 44 18.45 -5.46 2.67
C ALA A 44 18.95 -5.87 1.27
N PRO A 45 18.58 -5.14 0.21
CA PRO A 45 19.19 -5.36 -1.09
C PRO A 45 20.70 -5.16 -0.99
N LEU A 46 21.45 -5.94 -1.79
CA LEU A 46 22.90 -5.83 -1.90
C LEU A 46 23.32 -4.35 -2.01
N PRO A 47 24.42 -3.94 -1.36
CA PRO A 47 24.74 -2.55 -1.12
C PRO A 47 24.59 -1.70 -2.39
N LEU A 48 23.68 -0.72 -2.35
CA LEU A 48 23.64 0.35 -3.33
C LEU A 48 25.02 1.03 -3.33
N ALA A 49 25.59 1.14 -4.53
CA ALA A 49 26.93 1.59 -4.88
C ALA A 49 27.72 2.42 -3.84
N LYS A 50 28.98 2.01 -3.61
CA LYS A 50 30.11 2.75 -3.02
C LYS A 50 29.84 3.52 -1.71
N GLY A 51 29.76 2.79 -0.60
CA GLY A 51 29.88 3.34 0.75
C GLY A 51 29.58 2.29 1.80
N SER A 52 30.13 2.45 3.00
CA SER A 52 29.68 1.70 4.18
C SER A 52 28.37 2.29 4.66
N LEU A 53 27.28 1.50 4.68
CA LEU A 53 26.05 1.92 5.32
C LEU A 53 26.24 2.08 6.84
N PRO A 54 25.53 3.00 7.50
CA PRO A 54 25.46 3.04 8.96
C PRO A 54 25.03 1.69 9.54
N GLN A 55 25.40 1.43 10.80
CA GLN A 55 24.89 0.26 11.51
C GLN A 55 23.36 0.30 11.59
N PRO A 56 22.67 -0.84 11.47
CA PRO A 56 21.22 -0.89 11.66
C PRO A 56 20.80 -0.30 13.01
N LEU A 57 19.84 0.62 12.95
CA LEU A 57 19.18 1.17 14.13
C LEU A 57 18.13 0.17 14.60
N VAL A 58 18.22 -0.24 15.87
CA VAL A 58 17.28 -1.19 16.49
C VAL A 58 16.57 -0.47 17.63
N GLU A 59 15.27 -0.22 17.43
CA GLU A 59 14.43 0.51 18.39
C GLU A 59 13.38 -0.41 18.99
N ILE A 60 13.10 -0.21 20.27
CA ILE A 60 12.09 -0.89 21.06
C ILE A 60 10.85 -0.01 21.07
N ASN A 61 9.78 -0.48 20.44
CA ASN A 61 8.48 0.20 20.47
C ASN A 61 7.76 -0.09 21.80
N ARG A 62 7.80 -1.35 22.26
CA ARG A 62 7.24 -1.75 23.56
C ARG A 62 7.88 -3.03 24.08
N GLU A 63 8.01 -3.11 25.41
CA GLU A 63 8.44 -4.30 26.14
C GLU A 63 7.34 -4.84 27.05
N SER A 64 7.37 -6.13 27.35
CA SER A 64 6.54 -6.70 28.42
C SER A 64 7.05 -6.29 29.80
N ALA A 65 6.19 -6.38 30.83
CA ALA A 65 6.54 -6.00 32.20
C ALA A 65 7.74 -6.79 32.76
N ASP A 66 7.90 -8.04 32.34
CA ASP A 66 9.02 -8.92 32.70
C ASP A 66 10.26 -8.72 31.79
N ARG A 67 10.20 -7.80 30.83
CA ARG A 67 11.23 -7.51 29.81
C ARG A 67 11.65 -8.72 28.98
N ARG A 68 10.81 -9.75 28.93
CA ARG A 68 11.08 -10.96 28.13
C ARG A 68 10.55 -10.87 26.72
N TRP A 69 9.70 -9.91 26.42
CA TRP A 69 9.11 -9.74 25.10
C TRP A 69 9.30 -8.33 24.61
N VAL A 70 9.65 -8.21 23.34
CA VAL A 70 9.85 -6.94 22.64
C VAL A 70 9.11 -6.96 21.33
N ILE A 71 8.38 -5.88 21.06
CA ILE A 71 8.00 -5.48 19.71
C ILE A 71 8.84 -4.24 19.39
N GLY A 72 9.53 -4.29 18.27
CA GLY A 72 10.49 -3.27 17.91
C GLY A 72 10.60 -3.10 16.41
N SER A 73 11.48 -2.20 15.98
CA SER A 73 11.83 -1.98 14.59
C SER A 73 13.33 -2.11 14.38
N ALA A 74 13.71 -2.76 13.29
CA ALA A 74 15.07 -2.71 12.75
C ALA A 74 15.04 -1.87 11.48
N THR A 75 15.85 -0.82 11.45
CA THR A 75 15.94 0.11 10.31
C THR A 75 17.38 0.18 9.83
N GLN A 76 17.59 0.13 8.52
CA GLN A 76 18.89 0.35 7.89
C GLN A 76 18.95 1.84 7.49
N PRO A 77 19.64 2.69 8.27
CA PRO A 77 19.72 4.10 7.93
C PRO A 77 20.51 4.28 6.63
N LEU A 78 20.25 5.38 5.95
CA LEU A 78 20.98 5.80 4.76
C LEU A 78 21.79 7.07 5.09
N PRO A 79 22.91 7.32 4.42
CA PRO A 79 23.50 8.65 4.41
C PRO A 79 22.48 9.68 3.88
N THR A 80 22.51 10.90 4.42
CA THR A 80 21.74 12.01 3.85
C THR A 80 22.39 12.46 2.55
N MET A 81 21.62 12.48 1.46
CA MET A 81 22.11 12.87 0.13
C MET A 81 21.39 14.13 -0.36
N THR A 82 22.12 15.04 -0.99
CA THR A 82 21.61 16.30 -1.54
C THR A 82 21.83 16.36 -3.05
N GLY A 83 20.92 16.99 -3.79
CA GLY A 83 21.07 17.18 -5.24
C GLY A 83 20.94 15.90 -6.05
N VAL A 84 20.12 14.97 -5.57
CA VAL A 84 19.79 13.73 -6.28
C VAL A 84 18.47 13.88 -7.04
N ASP A 85 18.34 13.15 -8.14
CA ASP A 85 17.15 13.18 -9.01
C ASP A 85 16.07 12.17 -8.58
N ALA A 86 16.34 11.39 -7.53
CA ALA A 86 15.46 10.35 -7.02
C ALA A 86 15.52 10.28 -5.48
N ASP A 87 14.37 10.04 -4.87
CA ASP A 87 14.23 9.87 -3.44
C ASP A 87 14.69 8.48 -3.02
N GLN A 88 15.25 8.40 -1.81
CA GLN A 88 15.69 7.16 -1.21
C GLN A 88 15.20 7.12 0.22
N VAL A 89 14.47 6.06 0.56
CA VAL A 89 13.93 5.84 1.91
C VAL A 89 14.65 4.67 2.59
N PRO A 90 14.97 4.78 3.89
CA PRO A 90 15.53 3.68 4.68
C PRO A 90 14.63 2.43 4.70
N LEU A 91 15.24 1.25 4.62
CA LEU A 91 14.51 -0.01 4.84
C LEU A 91 14.21 -0.17 6.34
N SER A 92 12.94 -0.31 6.71
CA SER A 92 12.53 -0.61 8.09
C SER A 92 11.58 -1.81 8.12
N ARG A 93 11.74 -2.65 9.15
CA ARG A 93 10.87 -3.80 9.44
C ARG A 93 10.57 -3.87 10.92
N LEU A 94 9.34 -4.22 11.24
CA LEU A 94 8.96 -4.56 12.62
C LEU A 94 9.41 -5.98 12.96
N PHE A 95 9.76 -6.22 14.22
CA PHE A 95 10.11 -7.53 14.75
C PHE A 95 9.35 -7.83 16.04
N LEU A 96 9.14 -9.11 16.28
CA LEU A 96 8.85 -9.65 17.61
C LEU A 96 10.08 -10.39 18.12
N ALA A 97 10.40 -10.22 19.40
CA ALA A 97 11.46 -10.95 20.05
C ALA A 97 11.03 -11.45 21.43
N ARG A 98 11.51 -12.65 21.79
CA ARG A 98 11.32 -13.31 23.07
C ARG A 98 12.67 -13.70 23.67
N GLN A 99 12.90 -13.35 24.92
CA GLN A 99 14.06 -13.80 25.67
C GLN A 99 13.87 -15.25 26.13
N THR A 100 14.83 -16.10 25.77
CA THR A 100 14.90 -17.52 26.12
C THR A 100 16.22 -17.82 26.84
N ASP A 101 16.39 -19.04 27.34
CA ASP A 101 17.64 -19.48 27.95
C ASP A 101 18.80 -19.55 26.93
N GLN A 102 18.48 -19.59 25.64
CA GLN A 102 19.44 -19.55 24.52
C GLN A 102 19.65 -18.13 23.96
N GLY A 103 19.11 -17.10 24.63
CA GLY A 103 19.13 -15.71 24.19
C GLY A 103 17.87 -15.29 23.45
N TRP A 104 17.96 -14.21 22.68
CA TRP A 104 16.83 -13.64 21.95
C TRP A 104 16.40 -14.52 20.76
N GLN A 105 15.19 -15.07 20.84
CA GLN A 105 14.45 -15.56 19.68
C GLN A 105 13.78 -14.36 19.02
N LEU A 106 14.05 -14.10 17.73
CA LEU A 106 13.52 -12.93 17.00
C LEU A 106 13.02 -13.35 15.62
N ALA A 107 11.92 -12.74 15.19
CA ALA A 107 11.42 -12.83 13.82
C ALA A 107 11.02 -11.46 13.30
N LEU A 108 11.32 -11.18 12.03
CA LEU A 108 10.81 -10.00 11.34
C LEU A 108 9.41 -10.27 10.80
N GLU A 109 8.63 -9.21 10.65
CA GLU A 109 7.34 -9.27 9.98
C GLU A 109 7.45 -9.93 8.59
N GLY A 110 6.46 -10.76 8.25
CA GLY A 110 6.45 -11.54 7.01
C GLY A 110 7.16 -12.91 7.10
N GLU A 111 7.87 -13.20 8.19
CA GLU A 111 8.40 -14.54 8.46
C GLU A 111 7.34 -15.43 9.14
N ASP A 112 7.31 -16.73 8.83
CA ASP A 112 6.39 -17.69 9.50
C ASP A 112 6.66 -17.78 11.01
N SER A 113 7.92 -17.61 11.42
CA SER A 113 8.36 -17.52 12.82
C SER A 113 7.75 -16.32 13.57
N PHE A 114 7.38 -15.24 12.87
CA PHE A 114 6.71 -14.08 13.45
C PHE A 114 5.31 -14.46 13.93
N ALA A 115 4.57 -15.23 13.12
CA ALA A 115 3.25 -15.74 13.49
C ALA A 115 3.34 -16.61 14.76
N ALA A 116 4.35 -17.48 14.84
CA ALA A 116 4.57 -18.30 16.03
C ALA A 116 4.90 -17.48 17.28
N LEU A 117 5.74 -16.44 17.16
CA LEU A 117 6.01 -15.51 18.26
C LEU A 117 4.77 -14.71 18.67
N LEU A 118 3.95 -14.28 17.71
CA LEU A 118 2.70 -13.56 17.97
C LEU A 118 1.73 -14.41 18.81
N GLU A 119 1.56 -15.70 18.48
CA GLU A 119 0.68 -16.60 19.22
C GLU A 119 1.23 -16.95 20.61
N ALA A 120 2.55 -17.00 20.76
CA ALA A 120 3.20 -17.28 22.05
C ALA A 120 3.29 -16.05 22.98
N ALA A 121 3.04 -14.84 22.47
CA ALA A 121 3.13 -13.61 23.24
C ALA A 121 2.08 -13.55 24.38
N PRO A 122 2.36 -12.90 25.52
CA PRO A 122 1.40 -12.73 26.61
C PRO A 122 0.17 -11.91 26.21
N ASP A 123 -1.02 -12.33 26.66
CA ASP A 123 -2.30 -11.68 26.34
C ASP A 123 -2.44 -10.28 26.97
N ASP A 124 -1.72 -10.01 28.05
CA ASP A 124 -1.67 -8.73 28.76
C ASP A 124 -0.68 -7.73 28.14
N TRP A 125 0.10 -8.14 27.14
CA TRP A 125 1.13 -7.30 26.51
C TRP A 125 0.79 -6.81 25.10
N LEU A 126 0.23 -7.68 24.25
CA LEU A 126 -0.29 -7.30 22.93
C LEU A 126 -1.80 -7.19 22.98
N SER A 127 -2.33 -6.01 22.63
CA SER A 127 -3.76 -5.79 22.63
C SER A 127 -4.49 -6.68 21.61
N ALA A 128 -5.80 -6.87 21.80
CA ALA A 128 -6.63 -7.61 20.86
C ALA A 128 -6.61 -7.00 19.45
N ASP A 129 -6.47 -5.68 19.34
CA ASP A 129 -6.35 -4.97 18.06
C ASP A 129 -5.05 -5.29 17.34
N GLU A 130 -3.93 -5.32 18.07
CA GLU A 130 -2.63 -5.72 17.53
C GLU A 130 -2.64 -7.16 17.06
N ARG A 131 -3.14 -8.08 17.89
CA ARG A 131 -3.24 -9.50 17.53
C ARG A 131 -4.07 -9.68 16.27
N ARG A 132 -5.23 -9.00 16.17
CA ARG A 132 -6.09 -9.07 14.97
C ARG A 132 -5.35 -8.55 13.73
N ALA A 133 -4.74 -7.38 13.80
CA ALA A 133 -4.03 -6.78 12.67
C ALA A 133 -2.87 -7.68 12.21
N TRP A 134 -2.05 -8.16 13.14
CA TRP A 134 -0.90 -9.03 12.82
C TRP A 134 -1.32 -10.41 12.30
N ARG A 135 -2.36 -11.03 12.87
CA ARG A 135 -2.92 -12.29 12.34
C ARG A 135 -3.42 -12.13 10.91
N SER A 136 -3.96 -10.96 10.53
CA SER A 136 -4.37 -10.73 9.14
C SER A 136 -3.21 -10.79 8.15
N GLN A 137 -1.97 -10.52 8.59
CA GLN A 137 -0.77 -10.57 7.77
C GLN A 137 -0.27 -12.01 7.52
N THR A 138 -0.72 -12.98 8.31
CA THR A 138 -0.30 -14.39 8.23
C THR A 138 -1.34 -15.25 7.50
N VAL A 139 -2.60 -14.82 7.52
CA VAL A 139 -3.69 -15.50 6.83
C VAL A 139 -3.54 -15.30 5.31
N ARG A 140 -3.19 -16.38 4.61
CA ARG A 140 -3.40 -16.52 3.16
C ARG A 140 -4.90 -16.66 2.89
N ALA A 141 -5.67 -15.59 3.09
CA ALA A 141 -7.09 -15.58 2.75
C ALA A 141 -7.24 -15.90 1.26
N LYS A 142 -8.32 -16.60 0.87
CA LYS A 142 -8.74 -16.69 -0.53
C LYS A 142 -8.81 -15.26 -1.07
N ARG A 143 -7.87 -14.94 -1.97
CA ARG A 143 -7.69 -13.67 -2.68
C ARG A 143 -8.91 -12.74 -2.56
N LEU A 144 -8.75 -11.60 -1.88
CA LEU A 144 -9.34 -10.36 -2.39
C LEU A 144 -9.05 -10.34 -3.91
N ALA A 145 -9.99 -9.88 -4.74
CA ALA A 145 -9.67 -9.66 -6.15
C ALA A 145 -8.30 -8.97 -6.20
N PRO A 146 -7.27 -9.54 -6.85
CA PRO A 146 -5.84 -9.32 -6.53
C PRO A 146 -5.39 -7.85 -6.59
N ASP A 147 -6.24 -6.99 -7.13
CA ASP A 147 -6.02 -5.59 -7.39
C ASP A 147 -6.67 -4.67 -6.34
N ALA A 148 -7.66 -5.13 -5.56
CA ALA A 148 -8.35 -4.31 -4.56
C ALA A 148 -7.65 -4.34 -3.19
N THR A 149 -7.01 -3.25 -2.81
CA THR A 149 -6.18 -3.20 -1.58
C THR A 149 -6.97 -2.97 -0.29
N GLY A 150 -8.21 -2.46 -0.35
CA GLY A 150 -8.90 -2.04 0.87
C GLY A 150 -8.57 -0.61 1.35
N LEU A 151 -7.61 0.07 0.72
CA LEU A 151 -7.00 1.32 1.21
C LEU A 151 -7.43 2.57 0.42
N GLY A 152 -7.78 3.63 1.14
CA GLY A 152 -7.95 4.97 0.59
C GLY A 152 -6.64 5.60 0.11
N LEU A 153 -6.73 6.86 -0.34
CA LEU A 153 -5.55 7.71 -0.48
C LEU A 153 -5.24 8.39 0.86
N PRO A 154 -3.98 8.73 1.17
CA PRO A 154 -3.57 9.16 2.50
C PRO A 154 -3.85 10.66 2.79
N TRP A 155 -5.00 11.16 2.34
CA TRP A 155 -5.50 12.51 2.61
C TRP A 155 -7.02 12.50 2.73
N GLN A 156 -7.64 13.65 3.01
CA GLN A 156 -9.08 13.75 3.23
C GLN A 156 -9.90 13.28 2.01
N GLU A 157 -10.90 12.43 2.23
CA GLU A 157 -11.86 12.06 1.17
C GLU A 157 -12.54 13.30 0.60
N GLY A 158 -12.67 13.35 -0.73
CA GLY A 158 -13.17 14.49 -1.49
C GLY A 158 -12.10 15.54 -1.85
N ALA A 159 -10.93 15.52 -1.19
CA ALA A 159 -9.82 16.39 -1.55
C ALA A 159 -8.93 15.76 -2.64
N ALA A 160 -8.13 16.60 -3.30
CA ALA A 160 -7.22 16.16 -4.35
C ALA A 160 -5.78 16.58 -4.08
N TRP A 161 -4.84 15.65 -4.25
CA TRP A 161 -3.39 15.84 -4.13
C TRP A 161 -2.72 15.45 -5.45
N SER A 162 -1.51 15.94 -5.68
CA SER A 162 -0.72 15.57 -6.86
C SER A 162 0.05 14.28 -6.62
N MET A 163 0.11 13.40 -7.64
CA MET A 163 1.07 12.30 -7.71
C MET A 163 2.40 12.86 -8.20
N THR A 164 3.26 13.29 -7.29
CA THR A 164 4.52 13.98 -7.61
C THR A 164 5.58 13.03 -8.15
N GLY A 165 5.54 11.77 -7.72
CA GLY A 165 6.33 10.66 -8.26
C GLY A 165 5.42 9.47 -8.54
N GLY A 166 5.51 8.88 -9.73
CA GLY A 166 4.79 7.65 -10.08
C GLY A 166 5.34 6.42 -9.36
N PRO A 167 4.80 5.22 -9.61
CA PRO A 167 5.31 3.97 -9.04
C PRO A 167 6.84 3.82 -9.11
N HIS A 168 7.46 3.56 -7.96
CA HIS A 168 8.90 3.35 -7.77
C HIS A 168 9.13 2.41 -6.58
N GLY A 169 10.35 1.93 -6.37
CA GLY A 169 10.66 1.11 -5.19
C GLY A 169 10.92 1.99 -3.98
N TYR A 170 10.83 1.42 -2.77
CA TYR A 170 11.06 2.18 -1.53
C TYR A 170 12.41 2.93 -1.50
N SER A 171 13.45 2.42 -2.16
CA SER A 171 14.76 3.08 -2.27
C SER A 171 14.94 3.84 -3.60
N GLY A 172 13.85 4.26 -4.22
CA GLY A 172 13.79 4.89 -5.53
C GLY A 172 13.79 3.86 -6.66
N GLU A 173 14.96 3.42 -7.10
CA GLU A 173 15.10 2.57 -8.30
C GLU A 173 14.91 1.07 -8.04
N SER A 174 14.71 0.66 -6.77
CA SER A 174 14.55 -0.74 -6.43
C SER A 174 13.25 -1.34 -7.00
N GLN A 175 13.25 -2.67 -7.14
CA GLN A 175 12.06 -3.45 -7.45
C GLN A 175 11.66 -4.28 -6.21
N PRO A 176 10.36 -4.58 -6.02
CA PRO A 176 9.23 -4.14 -6.83
C PRO A 176 8.92 -2.64 -6.68
N TYR A 177 8.23 -2.04 -7.64
CA TYR A 177 7.68 -0.68 -7.50
C TYR A 177 6.48 -0.69 -6.54
N ASP A 178 6.79 -0.58 -5.26
CA ASP A 178 5.86 -0.65 -4.12
C ASP A 178 5.46 0.72 -3.57
N SER A 179 6.00 1.81 -4.13
CA SER A 179 5.91 3.15 -3.56
C SER A 179 5.41 4.20 -4.55
N ILE A 180 4.79 5.27 -4.02
CA ILE A 180 4.26 6.42 -4.76
C ILE A 180 4.44 7.69 -3.91
N ASP A 181 4.81 8.80 -4.53
CA ASP A 181 4.97 10.08 -3.83
C ASP A 181 3.77 10.99 -4.07
N PHE A 182 3.24 11.55 -2.98
CA PHE A 182 2.10 12.45 -3.02
C PHE A 182 2.39 13.77 -2.31
N ALA A 183 1.89 14.88 -2.87
CA ALA A 183 1.95 16.18 -2.22
C ALA A 183 0.75 17.07 -2.59
N GLY A 184 0.47 18.06 -1.75
CA GLY A 184 -0.52 19.11 -2.01
C GLY A 184 -1.60 19.19 -0.93
N GLY A 185 -2.75 19.77 -1.32
CA GLY A 185 -3.87 20.03 -0.40
C GLY A 185 -3.44 20.85 0.82
N ASP A 186 -3.88 20.44 2.00
CA ASP A 186 -3.51 21.04 3.29
C ASP A 186 -2.24 20.41 3.91
N GLY A 187 -1.59 19.50 3.17
CA GLY A 187 -0.42 18.75 3.57
C GLY A 187 -0.66 17.74 4.70
N ARG A 188 -1.90 17.53 5.18
CA ARG A 188 -2.20 16.59 6.26
C ARG A 188 -2.27 15.16 5.73
N VAL A 189 -1.32 14.34 6.12
CA VAL A 189 -1.31 12.90 5.79
C VAL A 189 -2.21 12.16 6.79
N LEU A 190 -3.16 11.39 6.26
CA LEU A 190 -4.17 10.68 7.02
C LEU A 190 -4.08 9.17 6.79
N ALA A 191 -4.56 8.39 7.77
CA ALA A 191 -4.67 6.95 7.65
C ALA A 191 -5.65 6.56 6.51
N PRO A 192 -5.19 5.88 5.44
CA PRO A 192 -6.04 5.51 4.30
C PRO A 192 -7.10 4.47 4.66
N GLN A 193 -6.85 3.71 5.73
CA GLN A 193 -7.75 2.75 6.34
C GLN A 193 -7.41 2.63 7.82
N ALA A 194 -8.35 2.12 8.63
CA ALA A 194 -8.08 1.75 10.02
C ALA A 194 -6.92 0.75 10.11
N GLY A 195 -6.13 0.85 11.18
CA GLY A 195 -4.97 0.01 11.39
C GLY A 195 -4.28 0.29 12.70
N VAL A 196 -3.28 -0.52 13.03
CA VAL A 196 -2.43 -0.35 14.20
C VAL A 196 -1.18 0.43 13.80
N ILE A 197 -0.88 1.49 14.53
CA ILE A 197 0.26 2.38 14.23
C ILE A 197 1.53 1.94 14.95
N TYR A 198 2.64 1.98 14.23
CA TYR A 198 3.99 1.90 14.78
C TYR A 198 4.87 2.97 14.16
N LYS A 199 5.83 3.48 14.91
CA LYS A 199 6.78 4.48 14.46
C LYS A 199 8.21 4.00 14.67
N SER A 200 9.08 4.29 13.72
CA SER A 200 10.52 4.06 13.83
C SER A 200 11.28 5.30 13.38
N CYS A 201 12.54 5.41 13.76
CA CYS A 201 13.40 6.55 13.47
C CYS A 201 12.78 7.88 13.92
N LEU A 202 12.19 7.95 15.11
CA LEU A 202 11.58 9.19 15.57
C LEU A 202 12.66 10.22 15.95
N ARG A 203 12.76 11.31 15.19
CA ARG A 203 13.70 12.43 15.45
C ARG A 203 13.02 13.75 15.10
N ASN A 204 13.03 14.72 16.02
CA ASN A 204 12.52 16.09 15.80
C ASN A 204 11.10 16.16 15.20
N GLY A 205 10.19 15.29 15.65
CA GLY A 205 8.80 15.25 15.16
C GLY A 205 8.62 14.66 13.75
N SER A 206 9.66 14.00 13.21
CA SER A 206 9.67 13.23 11.96
C SER A 206 9.96 11.75 12.28
N GLY A 207 9.59 10.84 11.37
CA GLY A 207 9.83 9.41 11.52
C GLY A 207 9.32 8.61 10.33
N LEU A 208 9.56 7.31 10.35
CA LEU A 208 8.87 6.33 9.55
C LEU A 208 7.59 5.92 10.30
N VAL A 209 6.44 6.14 9.69
CA VAL A 209 5.16 5.68 10.24
C VAL A 209 4.74 4.43 9.48
N LYS A 210 4.32 3.39 10.21
CA LYS A 210 3.73 2.17 9.65
C LYS A 210 2.32 1.97 10.19
N LEU A 211 1.39 1.63 9.31
CA LEU A 211 0.05 1.14 9.65
C LEU A 211 -0.08 -0.33 9.26
N VAL A 212 -0.41 -1.18 10.22
CA VAL A 212 -0.78 -2.58 9.98
C VAL A 212 -2.29 -2.68 9.91
N HIS A 213 -2.83 -3.02 8.74
CA HIS A 213 -4.28 -3.09 8.51
C HIS A 213 -4.83 -4.50 8.79
N ASP A 214 -6.15 -4.61 8.88
CA ASP A 214 -6.85 -5.86 9.23
C ASP A 214 -7.07 -6.79 8.01
N ASN A 215 -6.54 -6.44 6.84
CA ASN A 215 -6.82 -7.11 5.57
C ASN A 215 -5.57 -7.69 4.89
N GLY A 216 -4.50 -7.93 5.67
CA GLY A 216 -3.24 -8.47 5.16
C GLY A 216 -2.32 -7.44 4.50
N TYR A 217 -2.74 -6.18 4.38
CA TYR A 217 -1.88 -5.09 3.94
C TYR A 217 -1.28 -4.33 5.14
N SER A 218 -0.13 -3.72 4.91
CA SER A 218 0.39 -2.61 5.70
C SER A 218 0.87 -1.49 4.78
N SER A 219 0.96 -0.28 5.31
CA SER A 219 1.44 0.89 4.57
C SER A 219 2.46 1.65 5.38
N THR A 220 3.48 2.19 4.71
CA THR A 220 4.49 3.05 5.33
C THR A 220 4.49 4.46 4.77
N TYR A 221 4.90 5.42 5.59
CA TYR A 221 4.90 6.84 5.28
C TYR A 221 6.22 7.46 5.75
N TYR A 222 6.93 8.11 4.83
CA TYR A 222 8.18 8.82 5.12
C TYR A 222 8.17 10.26 4.58
N HIS A 223 9.23 11.01 4.88
CA HIS A 223 9.37 12.46 4.67
C HIS A 223 8.42 13.35 5.47
N MET A 224 7.55 12.75 6.28
CA MET A 224 6.59 13.51 7.08
C MET A 224 7.23 14.25 8.25
N ILE A 225 6.67 15.40 8.59
CA ILE A 225 6.98 16.22 9.76
C ILE A 225 5.72 16.38 10.63
N ASN A 226 5.87 16.91 11.85
CA ASN A 226 4.76 17.13 12.77
C ASN A 226 3.89 15.88 12.97
N LEU A 227 4.54 14.73 13.21
CA LEU A 227 3.87 13.46 13.45
C LEU A 227 2.91 13.53 14.64
N ASN A 228 1.91 12.66 14.62
CA ASN A 228 1.02 12.47 15.77
C ASN A 228 1.77 11.91 16.99
N THR A 229 1.14 12.05 18.17
CA THR A 229 1.62 11.53 19.46
C THR A 229 0.93 10.24 19.88
N VAL A 230 0.20 9.58 18.98
CA VAL A 230 -0.47 8.29 19.25
C VAL A 230 0.58 7.24 19.63
N ALA A 231 0.33 6.46 20.67
CA ALA A 231 1.29 5.44 21.12
C ALA A 231 1.42 4.30 20.11
N ASP A 232 2.60 3.68 20.03
CA ASP A 232 2.82 2.50 19.20
C ASP A 232 1.96 1.32 19.68
N GLY A 233 1.42 0.55 18.73
CA GLY A 233 0.47 -0.52 18.99
C GLY A 233 -0.97 -0.06 19.20
N GLN A 234 -1.25 1.24 19.17
CA GLN A 234 -2.62 1.74 19.24
C GLN A 234 -3.32 1.64 17.89
N ARG A 235 -4.62 1.30 17.91
CA ARG A 235 -5.46 1.37 16.71
C ARG A 235 -5.85 2.80 16.39
N VAL A 236 -5.73 3.18 15.12
CA VAL A 236 -6.23 4.43 14.57
C VAL A 236 -7.36 4.14 13.58
N ALA A 237 -8.33 5.05 13.51
CA ALA A 237 -9.41 4.97 12.52
C ALA A 237 -8.93 5.45 11.14
N LYS A 238 -9.68 5.07 10.09
CA LYS A 238 -9.52 5.70 8.77
C LYS A 238 -9.70 7.22 8.89
N GLY A 239 -8.85 7.99 8.22
CA GLY A 239 -8.84 9.46 8.28
C GLY A 239 -8.13 10.02 9.51
N ALA A 240 -7.61 9.19 10.42
CA ALA A 240 -6.82 9.68 11.55
C ALA A 240 -5.54 10.37 11.05
N TYR A 241 -5.19 11.49 11.70
CA TYR A 241 -4.00 12.27 11.36
C TYR A 241 -2.71 11.49 11.69
N LEU A 242 -1.81 11.37 10.72
CA LEU A 242 -0.50 10.71 10.86
C LEU A 242 0.62 11.73 11.01
N GLY A 243 0.59 12.79 10.21
CA GLY A 243 1.62 13.81 10.12
C GLY A 243 1.33 14.81 9.00
N LYS A 244 2.31 15.63 8.67
CA LYS A 244 2.28 16.51 7.49
C LYS A 244 3.35 16.13 6.48
N THR A 245 3.07 16.32 5.19
CA THR A 245 4.10 16.27 4.14
C THR A 245 5.26 17.20 4.48
N GLY A 246 6.48 16.80 4.18
CA GLY A 246 7.68 17.56 4.54
C GLY A 246 8.94 17.03 3.87
N ASN A 247 10.09 17.43 4.43
CA ASN A 247 11.42 17.01 3.98
C ASN A 247 12.12 16.16 5.07
N GLY A 248 11.35 15.43 5.88
CA GLY A 248 11.90 14.67 7.00
C GLY A 248 12.87 13.58 6.53
N LEU A 249 14.10 13.60 7.02
CA LEU A 249 15.11 12.55 6.77
C LEU A 249 15.67 11.99 8.10
N PRO A 250 14.82 11.55 9.04
CA PRO A 250 15.26 11.21 10.40
C PRO A 250 16.13 9.96 10.48
N CYS A 251 16.13 9.10 9.45
CA CYS A 251 17.10 8.02 9.25
C CYS A 251 17.86 8.15 7.92
N GLY A 252 18.01 9.41 7.46
CA GLY A 252 18.69 9.78 6.22
C GLY A 252 17.91 9.43 4.96
N GLY A 253 18.64 9.31 3.85
CA GLY A 253 18.09 9.20 2.51
C GLY A 253 18.11 10.54 1.77
N SER A 254 17.18 10.73 0.84
CA SER A 254 17.04 11.94 0.05
C SER A 254 15.58 12.32 -0.16
N THR A 255 15.35 13.62 -0.41
CA THR A 255 14.05 14.17 -0.80
C THR A 255 14.26 15.30 -1.80
N THR A 256 13.48 15.33 -2.87
CA THR A 256 13.50 16.41 -3.88
C THR A 256 12.66 17.62 -3.47
N GLY A 257 11.78 17.50 -2.48
CA GLY A 257 10.93 18.56 -1.94
C GLY A 257 9.79 18.04 -1.08
N PRO A 258 8.95 18.90 -0.48
CA PRO A 258 7.97 18.47 0.51
C PRO A 258 6.90 17.53 -0.06
N HIS A 259 6.87 16.27 0.39
CA HIS A 259 5.87 15.28 0.01
C HIS A 259 5.70 14.21 1.11
N VAL A 260 4.87 13.20 0.85
CA VAL A 260 4.86 11.94 1.60
C VAL A 260 5.19 10.81 0.65
N HIS A 261 6.19 10.00 1.02
CA HIS A 261 6.51 8.76 0.33
C HIS A 261 5.68 7.65 0.96
N PHE A 262 4.74 7.10 0.17
CA PHE A 262 3.86 5.99 0.57
C PHE A 262 4.38 4.69 0.00
N SER A 263 4.51 3.64 0.80
CA SER A 263 4.83 2.28 0.31
C SER A 263 3.77 1.26 0.73
N LEU A 264 3.48 0.32 -0.16
CA LEU A 264 2.52 -0.77 0.02
C LEU A 264 3.24 -2.07 0.36
N ILE A 265 2.75 -2.74 1.41
CA ILE A 265 3.29 -4.01 1.89
C ILE A 265 2.11 -4.97 2.03
N HIS A 266 2.27 -6.22 1.60
CA HIS A 266 1.27 -7.27 1.77
C HIS A 266 1.92 -8.49 2.42
N GLN A 267 1.39 -8.92 3.57
CA GLN A 267 1.90 -10.07 4.34
C GLN A 267 3.41 -9.95 4.64
N GLY A 268 3.83 -8.75 5.05
CA GLY A 268 5.22 -8.43 5.39
C GLY A 268 6.19 -8.29 4.20
N LYS A 269 5.71 -8.42 2.96
CA LYS A 269 6.52 -8.29 1.74
C LYS A 269 6.16 -7.02 0.99
N ALA A 270 7.15 -6.40 0.35
CA ALA A 270 6.93 -5.29 -0.57
C ALA A 270 5.93 -5.71 -1.66
N GLU A 271 4.84 -4.96 -1.82
CA GLU A 271 3.78 -5.27 -2.77
C GLU A 271 3.78 -4.22 -3.88
N PRO A 272 3.94 -4.61 -5.15
CA PRO A 272 3.90 -3.65 -6.24
C PRO A 272 2.55 -2.94 -6.30
N VAL A 273 2.56 -1.62 -6.47
CA VAL A 273 1.34 -0.81 -6.65
C VAL A 273 0.74 -0.98 -8.04
N ASN A 274 1.45 -1.65 -8.95
CA ASN A 274 0.98 -1.92 -10.30
C ASN A 274 -0.34 -2.72 -10.27
N ARG A 275 -1.33 -2.20 -10.99
CA ARG A 275 -2.73 -2.66 -11.06
C ARG A 275 -3.49 -2.59 -9.73
N LYS A 276 -2.93 -2.01 -8.67
CA LYS A 276 -3.61 -1.88 -7.39
C LYS A 276 -4.56 -0.69 -7.35
N TRP A 277 -5.69 -0.89 -6.67
CA TRP A 277 -6.68 0.14 -6.37
C TRP A 277 -6.35 0.82 -5.05
N LEU A 278 -6.23 2.14 -5.06
CA LEU A 278 -6.08 3.00 -3.87
C LEU A 278 -6.99 4.23 -4.01
N GLY A 279 -7.87 4.45 -3.02
CA GLY A 279 -8.79 5.59 -2.94
C GLY A 279 -9.55 5.91 -4.23
N GLY A 280 -9.97 4.87 -4.95
CA GLY A 280 -10.76 4.96 -6.17
C GLY A 280 -9.97 5.05 -7.48
N TRP A 281 -8.64 4.88 -7.46
CA TRP A 281 -7.77 4.87 -8.64
C TRP A 281 -7.03 3.54 -8.76
N GLN A 282 -6.90 3.04 -9.99
CA GLN A 282 -5.98 1.94 -10.29
C GLN A 282 -4.64 2.50 -10.75
N PHE A 283 -3.54 2.08 -10.13
CA PHE A 283 -2.21 2.55 -10.46
C PHE A 283 -1.52 1.64 -11.46
N PHE A 284 -0.72 2.20 -12.36
CA PHE A 284 0.03 1.48 -13.38
C PHE A 284 1.47 1.97 -13.38
N SER A 285 2.40 1.03 -13.24
CA SER A 285 3.83 1.31 -13.28
C SER A 285 4.29 1.63 -14.69
N GLY A 286 5.22 2.58 -14.82
CA GLY A 286 5.97 2.77 -16.04
C GLY A 286 7.10 1.75 -16.23
N SER A 287 7.88 1.90 -17.29
CA SER A 287 9.05 1.05 -17.56
C SER A 287 10.29 1.43 -16.74
N ARG A 288 10.25 2.58 -16.06
CA ARG A 288 11.29 3.07 -15.13
C ARG A 288 10.64 3.59 -13.85
N ALA A 289 11.43 3.72 -12.79
CA ALA A 289 10.95 4.26 -11.52
C ALA A 289 10.43 5.69 -11.73
N TYR A 290 9.48 6.09 -10.88
CA TYR A 290 8.85 7.41 -10.87
C TYR A 290 7.98 7.70 -12.09
N GLN A 291 7.92 6.80 -13.06
CA GLN A 291 6.98 6.86 -14.19
C GLN A 291 5.68 6.11 -13.86
N GLY A 292 4.69 6.26 -14.74
CA GLY A 292 3.41 5.54 -14.65
C GLY A 292 2.23 6.49 -14.70
N TYR A 293 1.07 5.98 -14.32
CA TYR A 293 -0.16 6.75 -14.26
C TYR A 293 -1.17 6.10 -13.31
N ALA A 294 -2.20 6.85 -12.94
CA ALA A 294 -3.40 6.36 -12.30
C ALA A 294 -4.57 6.43 -13.28
N ALA A 295 -5.47 5.45 -13.24
CA ALA A 295 -6.66 5.43 -14.09
C ALA A 295 -7.93 5.21 -13.27
N ARG A 296 -9.02 5.80 -13.75
CA ARG A 296 -10.36 5.66 -13.19
C ARG A 296 -11.38 6.02 -14.27
N ASP A 297 -12.42 5.19 -14.44
CA ASP A 297 -13.58 5.47 -15.31
C ASP A 297 -13.17 5.90 -16.74
N GLY A 298 -12.15 5.22 -17.32
CA GLY A 298 -11.56 5.56 -18.63
C GLY A 298 -10.64 6.80 -18.64
N GLY A 299 -10.62 7.59 -17.57
CA GLY A 299 -9.72 8.72 -17.37
C GLY A 299 -8.33 8.30 -16.90
N ARG A 300 -7.31 9.03 -17.35
CA ARG A 300 -5.90 8.82 -16.98
C ARG A 300 -5.32 10.09 -16.35
N VAL A 301 -4.60 9.91 -15.25
CA VAL A 301 -3.82 10.94 -14.57
C VAL A 301 -2.35 10.52 -14.57
N ASN A 302 -1.53 11.26 -15.31
CA ASN A 302 -0.08 11.06 -15.32
C ASN A 302 0.57 11.65 -14.07
N VAL A 303 1.84 11.30 -13.86
CA VAL A 303 2.71 11.95 -12.87
C VAL A 303 2.66 13.47 -13.03
N GLY A 304 2.60 14.19 -11.92
CA GLY A 304 2.34 15.63 -11.83
C GLY A 304 0.85 16.00 -11.78
N GLY A 305 -0.04 15.10 -12.22
CA GLY A 305 -1.49 15.28 -12.19
C GLY A 305 -2.10 15.11 -10.80
N ARG A 306 -3.35 15.57 -10.64
CA ARG A 306 -4.09 15.56 -9.37
C ARG A 306 -5.06 14.39 -9.29
N LEU A 307 -5.07 13.71 -8.15
CA LEU A 307 -5.94 12.58 -7.83
C LEU A 307 -6.92 12.99 -6.73
N THR A 308 -8.22 12.89 -7.00
CA THR A 308 -9.25 13.04 -5.96
C THR A 308 -9.34 11.76 -5.14
N HIS A 309 -9.40 11.86 -3.81
CA HIS A 309 -9.66 10.71 -2.95
C HIS A 309 -11.17 10.42 -2.92
N TYR A 310 -11.60 9.35 -3.57
CA TYR A 310 -13.00 8.96 -3.59
C TYR A 310 -13.39 8.15 -2.33
N ARG A 311 -14.64 8.29 -1.90
CA ARG A 311 -15.22 7.53 -0.78
C ARG A 311 -15.20 6.02 -1.05
N GLY A 312 -15.09 5.25 0.03
CA GLY A 312 -15.21 3.79 -0.03
C GLY A 312 -13.91 3.08 -0.39
N GLY A 313 -12.75 3.66 -0.06
CA GLY A 313 -11.40 3.21 -0.45
C GLY A 313 -11.01 1.73 -0.29
N GLY A 314 -11.88 0.83 0.16
CA GLY A 314 -11.66 -0.61 0.03
C GLY A 314 -12.60 -1.38 -0.87
N ASP A 315 -13.68 -0.76 -1.31
CA ASP A 315 -14.45 -1.31 -2.40
C ASP A 315 -13.60 -1.11 -3.67
N PRO A 316 -13.34 -2.16 -4.48
CA PRO A 316 -13.07 -1.86 -5.87
C PRO A 316 -14.20 -0.92 -6.28
N ALA A 317 -13.85 0.28 -6.78
CA ALA A 317 -14.82 0.99 -7.60
C ALA A 317 -15.41 -0.08 -8.51
N PRO A 318 -16.76 -0.17 -8.65
CA PRO A 318 -17.38 -1.17 -9.52
C PRO A 318 -16.50 -1.23 -10.75
N THR A 319 -15.90 -2.42 -10.99
CA THR A 319 -14.82 -2.63 -11.96
C THR A 319 -15.11 -1.69 -13.12
N PRO A 320 -14.22 -0.73 -13.46
CA PRO A 320 -14.58 0.38 -14.31
C PRO A 320 -15.43 -0.14 -15.45
N GLY A 321 -16.63 0.42 -15.56
CA GLY A 321 -17.29 0.37 -16.85
C GLY A 321 -16.28 0.88 -17.86
N GLY A 322 -15.71 -0.03 -18.65
CA GLY A 322 -14.83 0.28 -19.75
C GLY A 322 -13.37 0.53 -19.38
N ALA A 323 -12.50 -0.48 -19.52
CA ALA A 323 -11.36 -0.17 -20.39
C ALA A 323 -11.98 0.05 -21.78
N SER A 324 -11.67 1.13 -22.48
CA SER A 324 -12.21 1.34 -23.83
C SER A 324 -11.12 1.15 -24.86
N GLY A 325 -11.48 0.74 -26.06
CA GLY A 325 -10.58 0.83 -27.21
C GLY A 325 -11.23 1.53 -28.39
N ILE A 326 -10.42 1.98 -29.34
CA ILE A 326 -10.90 2.68 -30.53
C ILE A 326 -11.07 1.67 -31.68
N ALA A 327 -12.29 1.53 -32.18
CA ALA A 327 -12.60 0.64 -33.29
C ALA A 327 -11.80 1.05 -34.54
N THR A 328 -10.93 0.15 -35.00
CA THR A 328 -9.94 0.39 -36.06
C THR A 328 -10.04 -0.72 -37.10
N PRO A 329 -10.98 -0.60 -38.07
CA PRO A 329 -11.12 -1.59 -39.13
C PRO A 329 -9.99 -1.46 -40.18
N ARG A 330 -9.74 -2.54 -40.92
CA ARG A 330 -8.65 -2.61 -41.92
C ARG A 330 -8.99 -1.78 -43.16
N GLY A 331 -7.97 -1.16 -43.78
CA GLY A 331 -8.13 -0.49 -45.07
C GLY A 331 -9.14 0.67 -45.05
N GLY A 332 -9.98 0.77 -46.08
CA GLY A 332 -11.01 1.81 -46.25
C GLY A 332 -12.34 1.54 -45.54
N ASP A 333 -12.44 0.48 -44.73
CA ASP A 333 -13.69 0.09 -44.08
C ASP A 333 -14.17 1.14 -43.07
N GLY A 334 -15.50 1.30 -42.96
CA GLY A 334 -16.12 2.30 -42.09
C GLY A 334 -16.42 1.82 -40.67
N TYR A 335 -16.36 0.52 -40.38
CA TYR A 335 -16.78 -0.06 -39.11
C TYR A 335 -16.16 -1.45 -38.83
N VAL A 336 -16.23 -1.89 -37.58
CA VAL A 336 -15.87 -3.24 -37.11
C VAL A 336 -17.14 -3.97 -36.70
N ASN A 337 -17.29 -5.25 -37.06
CA ASN A 337 -18.43 -6.07 -36.64
C ASN A 337 -18.35 -6.41 -35.15
N LEU A 338 -19.47 -6.25 -34.45
CA LEU A 338 -19.71 -6.78 -33.10
C LEU A 338 -20.43 -8.13 -33.21
N ARG A 339 -20.01 -9.11 -32.44
CA ARG A 339 -20.45 -10.51 -32.56
C ARG A 339 -21.09 -11.06 -31.29
N GLY A 340 -21.95 -12.07 -31.43
CA GLY A 340 -22.60 -12.76 -30.32
C GLY A 340 -21.65 -13.63 -29.47
N GLY A 341 -20.45 -13.92 -29.98
CA GLY A 341 -19.43 -14.72 -29.29
C GLY A 341 -18.02 -14.43 -29.81
N PRO A 342 -16.97 -14.94 -29.14
CA PRO A 342 -15.56 -14.71 -29.48
C PRO A 342 -15.10 -15.57 -30.68
N SER A 343 -15.79 -15.45 -31.82
CA SER A 343 -15.51 -16.19 -33.05
C SER A 343 -16.02 -15.45 -34.27
N LEU A 344 -15.35 -15.59 -35.42
CA LEU A 344 -15.82 -15.07 -36.71
C LEU A 344 -17.07 -15.82 -37.23
N SER A 345 -17.31 -17.04 -36.74
CA SER A 345 -18.52 -17.81 -37.03
C SER A 345 -19.74 -17.37 -36.21
N ALA A 346 -19.52 -16.63 -35.11
CA ALA A 346 -20.61 -16.10 -34.30
C ALA A 346 -21.38 -15.02 -35.06
N GLU A 347 -22.70 -15.00 -34.84
CA GLU A 347 -23.63 -14.04 -35.45
C GLU A 347 -23.15 -12.60 -35.25
N ILE A 348 -23.30 -11.77 -36.28
CA ILE A 348 -23.04 -10.34 -36.20
C ILE A 348 -24.25 -9.69 -35.55
N VAL A 349 -24.07 -9.16 -34.35
CA VAL A 349 -25.13 -8.57 -33.51
C VAL A 349 -25.08 -7.04 -33.49
N GLY A 350 -24.10 -6.45 -34.18
CA GLY A 350 -23.97 -5.00 -34.33
C GLY A 350 -22.67 -4.59 -35.02
N SER A 351 -22.35 -3.31 -34.95
CA SER A 351 -21.11 -2.74 -35.45
C SER A 351 -20.63 -1.57 -34.58
N ALA A 352 -19.34 -1.27 -34.66
CA ALA A 352 -18.72 -0.07 -34.09
C ALA A 352 -18.05 0.72 -35.23
N ALA A 353 -18.36 2.00 -35.38
CA ALA A 353 -17.81 2.85 -36.44
C ALA A 353 -16.29 3.04 -36.26
N ARG A 354 -15.58 3.31 -37.37
CA ARG A 354 -14.16 3.68 -37.32
C ARG A 354 -13.97 4.89 -36.39
N GLY A 355 -13.03 4.79 -35.46
CA GLY A 355 -12.76 5.85 -34.49
C GLY A 355 -13.74 5.88 -33.31
N GLU A 356 -14.76 5.03 -33.30
CA GLU A 356 -15.68 4.91 -32.17
C GLU A 356 -14.95 4.34 -30.95
N GLN A 357 -15.18 4.98 -29.79
CA GLN A 357 -14.70 4.49 -28.52
C GLN A 357 -15.66 3.42 -27.99
N VAL A 358 -15.16 2.19 -27.91
CA VAL A 358 -15.94 1.00 -27.49
C VAL A 358 -15.57 0.62 -26.06
N PRO A 359 -16.50 0.73 -25.09
CA PRO A 359 -16.26 0.28 -23.72
C PRO A 359 -16.19 -1.25 -23.64
N LEU A 360 -15.20 -1.77 -22.93
CA LEU A 360 -14.89 -3.19 -22.75
C LEU A 360 -15.05 -3.62 -21.29
N GLN A 361 -15.55 -4.83 -21.09
CA GLN A 361 -15.88 -5.41 -19.79
C GLN A 361 -14.89 -6.51 -19.38
N CYS A 362 -14.64 -7.46 -20.27
CA CYS A 362 -13.77 -8.62 -20.02
C CYS A 362 -13.27 -9.19 -21.35
N HIS A 363 -12.24 -10.04 -21.35
CA HIS A 363 -11.72 -10.70 -22.55
C HIS A 363 -11.89 -12.21 -22.49
N ALA A 364 -11.85 -12.86 -23.65
CA ALA A 364 -11.71 -14.30 -23.77
C ALA A 364 -10.70 -14.62 -24.88
N ARG A 365 -10.14 -15.84 -24.82
CA ARG A 365 -9.45 -16.44 -25.97
C ARG A 365 -10.50 -17.14 -26.82
N GLY A 366 -10.49 -16.84 -28.11
CA GLY A 366 -11.48 -17.30 -29.08
C GLY A 366 -10.84 -17.75 -30.39
N GLU A 367 -11.60 -17.66 -31.48
CA GLU A 367 -11.05 -17.93 -32.80
C GLU A 367 -9.95 -16.93 -33.16
N ALA A 368 -8.83 -17.39 -33.70
CA ALA A 368 -7.74 -16.50 -34.10
C ALA A 368 -8.12 -15.70 -35.35
N VAL A 369 -7.90 -14.38 -35.30
CA VAL A 369 -8.24 -13.42 -36.36
C VAL A 369 -6.99 -12.66 -36.78
N ASP A 370 -6.79 -12.51 -38.08
CA ASP A 370 -5.75 -11.63 -38.62
C ASP A 370 -6.25 -10.19 -38.63
N GLY A 371 -5.80 -9.39 -37.66
CA GLY A 371 -6.20 -8.00 -37.43
C GLY A 371 -5.32 -6.96 -38.14
N VAL A 372 -5.45 -5.70 -37.74
CA VAL A 372 -4.64 -4.57 -38.23
C VAL A 372 -3.17 -4.70 -37.82
N TRP A 373 -2.90 -5.22 -36.62
CA TRP A 373 -1.55 -5.31 -36.04
C TRP A 373 -0.98 -6.74 -36.03
N GLY A 374 -1.63 -7.67 -36.74
CA GLY A 374 -1.24 -9.07 -36.80
C GLY A 374 -2.30 -10.02 -36.25
N ARG A 375 -1.94 -11.29 -36.14
CA ARG A 375 -2.83 -12.36 -35.71
C ARG A 375 -3.03 -12.34 -34.20
N THR A 376 -4.28 -12.41 -33.74
CA THR A 376 -4.64 -12.49 -32.32
C THR A 376 -5.84 -13.41 -32.13
N ASP A 377 -5.87 -14.13 -31.02
CA ASP A 377 -7.01 -14.93 -30.55
C ASP A 377 -7.72 -14.24 -29.36
N ILE A 378 -7.37 -12.99 -29.06
CA ILE A 378 -8.01 -12.21 -28.00
C ILE A 378 -9.30 -11.59 -28.55
N TRP A 379 -10.38 -11.75 -27.78
CA TRP A 379 -11.67 -11.14 -28.02
C TRP A 379 -12.11 -10.36 -26.79
N ASN A 380 -12.52 -9.12 -26.97
CA ASN A 380 -13.01 -8.26 -25.91
C ASN A 380 -14.54 -8.27 -25.91
N ARG A 381 -15.14 -8.54 -24.76
CA ARG A 381 -16.57 -8.36 -24.52
C ARG A 381 -16.84 -6.89 -24.23
N THR A 382 -17.70 -6.26 -24.99
CA THR A 382 -18.11 -4.87 -24.80
C THR A 382 -18.99 -4.73 -23.55
N ALA A 383 -19.13 -3.52 -23.02
CA ALA A 383 -20.07 -3.25 -21.92
C ALA A 383 -21.53 -3.55 -22.28
N ALA A 384 -21.87 -3.47 -23.58
CA ALA A 384 -23.17 -3.89 -24.11
C ALA A 384 -23.34 -5.42 -24.22
N GLY A 385 -22.29 -6.18 -23.91
CA GLY A 385 -22.33 -7.65 -23.87
C GLY A 385 -22.01 -8.36 -25.18
N HIS A 386 -21.64 -7.61 -26.23
CA HIS A 386 -21.21 -8.13 -27.53
C HIS A 386 -19.69 -8.39 -27.55
N TRP A 387 -19.17 -8.98 -28.63
CA TRP A 387 -17.76 -9.31 -28.77
C TRP A 387 -17.10 -8.60 -29.95
N ILE A 388 -15.91 -8.06 -29.73
CA ILE A 388 -15.07 -7.46 -30.76
C ILE A 388 -13.68 -8.09 -30.69
N SER A 389 -13.09 -8.45 -31.84
CA SER A 389 -11.73 -8.99 -31.87
C SER A 389 -10.74 -7.90 -31.53
N ASP A 390 -9.75 -8.23 -30.69
CA ASP A 390 -8.65 -7.34 -30.30
C ASP A 390 -7.87 -6.82 -31.51
N GLY A 391 -7.85 -7.60 -32.60
CA GLY A 391 -7.17 -7.25 -33.85
C GLY A 391 -7.78 -6.04 -34.59
N PHE A 392 -8.95 -5.56 -34.17
CA PHE A 392 -9.65 -4.43 -34.79
C PHE A 392 -10.05 -3.35 -33.78
N ILE A 393 -9.47 -3.35 -32.59
CA ILE A 393 -9.72 -2.34 -31.56
C ILE A 393 -8.42 -1.90 -30.92
N ASP A 394 -8.08 -0.62 -31.04
CA ASP A 394 -6.85 -0.07 -30.45
C ASP A 394 -7.07 0.18 -28.95
N THR A 395 -6.40 -0.62 -28.13
CA THR A 395 -6.40 -0.49 -26.66
C THR A 395 -5.06 0.04 -26.13
N GLY A 396 -4.09 0.33 -27.02
CA GLY A 396 -2.71 0.66 -26.66
C GLY A 396 -1.87 -0.53 -26.16
N SER A 397 -2.34 -1.77 -26.33
CA SER A 397 -1.69 -2.99 -25.82
C SER A 397 -1.96 -4.20 -26.73
N ASN A 398 -0.94 -5.06 -26.91
CA ASN A 398 -1.08 -6.38 -27.54
C ASN A 398 -1.48 -7.48 -26.53
N ALA A 399 -1.59 -7.13 -25.25
CA ALA A 399 -2.05 -7.98 -24.17
C ALA A 399 -3.44 -7.51 -23.69
N PRO A 400 -4.29 -8.40 -23.12
CA PRO A 400 -5.62 -8.01 -22.67
C PRO A 400 -5.61 -6.85 -21.66
N VAL A 401 -6.46 -5.85 -21.90
CA VAL A 401 -6.61 -4.64 -21.06
C VAL A 401 -7.78 -4.72 -20.08
N VAL A 402 -8.62 -5.75 -20.22
CA VAL A 402 -9.73 -6.10 -19.33
C VAL A 402 -9.51 -7.48 -18.73
N PRO A 403 -10.09 -7.82 -17.56
CA PRO A 403 -9.95 -9.15 -16.96
C PRO A 403 -10.55 -10.25 -17.84
N GLN A 404 -10.21 -11.51 -17.60
CA GLN A 404 -10.82 -12.63 -18.32
C GLN A 404 -12.31 -12.75 -17.97
N CYS A 405 -13.18 -13.03 -18.94
CA CYS A 405 -14.60 -13.23 -18.69
C CYS A 405 -14.82 -14.45 -17.78
N PRO A 406 -15.74 -14.37 -16.80
CA PRO A 406 -16.04 -15.49 -15.93
C PRO A 406 -16.54 -16.67 -16.77
N SER A 407 -15.89 -17.82 -16.64
CA SER A 407 -16.40 -19.06 -17.23
C SER A 407 -17.66 -19.45 -16.46
N SER A 408 -18.74 -19.78 -17.17
CA SER A 408 -20.02 -20.23 -16.59
C SER A 408 -19.93 -21.62 -15.91
N ALA A 409 -18.72 -22.07 -15.56
CA ALA A 409 -18.49 -23.33 -14.87
C ALA A 409 -18.18 -23.08 -13.38
N ARG A 410 -19.23 -22.78 -12.60
CA ARG A 410 -19.56 -23.41 -11.30
C ARG A 410 -20.69 -22.66 -10.59
N PRO A 411 -21.88 -23.27 -10.43
CA PRO A 411 -22.76 -22.97 -9.30
C PRO A 411 -22.15 -23.59 -8.03
N TRP A 412 -22.00 -22.75 -7.00
CA TRP A 412 -21.74 -23.03 -5.57
C TRP A 412 -20.66 -24.06 -5.20
#